data_AF-M1C093-F1
#
_entry.id   AF-M1C093-F1
#
_cell.length_a   1.000
_cell.length_b   1.000
_cell.length_c   1.000
_cell.angle_alpha   90.00
_cell.angle_beta   90.00
_cell.angle_gamma   90.00
#
_symmetry.space_group_name_H-M   'P 1'
#
loop_
_entity.id
_entity.type
_entity.pdbx_description
1 polymer ?
#
loop_
_entity_poly.entity_id
_entity_poly.type
_entity_poly.pdbx_seq_one_letter_code
_entity_poly.pdbx_strand_id
1 'polypeptide(L)'
;MVINTVLSVLAYNYPPEKLSVYLSDDAGSELTFYALLEASRFAKHWLPYCKKFNVEPRSPAAYFASLSVSDQSDADFSKMKGLYEEMANKIDVVCKAGTVSDQAKLEYKGFSKWNSYSSKKNHTAILQILIDNRDEETKDIDGVRLPTLVYVAREKHPEHFHNFKDGAMNALLRVSSEISNAPVILNVDCDMYSNNSNAIQDALCFFMDEERSREIAFVQFPQSFGNATKNEVYGSLRVIDEVSTLYISIWFYGVDEYSLL
;
A
#
# COMPACT_ATOMS: atom_id res chain seq x y z
N MET A 1 -8.44 6.71 3.99
CA MET A 1 -8.55 5.24 3.98
C MET A 1 -7.38 4.62 3.24
N VAL A 2 -7.30 4.74 1.90
CA VAL A 2 -6.23 4.18 1.04
C VAL A 2 -4.81 4.38 1.58
N ILE A 3 -4.49 5.59 2.05
CA ILE A 3 -3.16 5.91 2.58
C ILE A 3 -2.77 5.07 3.80
N ASN A 4 -3.73 4.74 4.67
CA ASN A 4 -3.46 3.89 5.83
C ASN A 4 -3.15 2.45 5.41
N THR A 5 -3.81 1.93 4.38
CA THR A 5 -3.49 0.64 3.76
C THR A 5 -2.08 0.63 3.21
N VAL A 6 -1.71 1.64 2.42
CA VAL A 6 -0.36 1.75 1.85
C VAL A 6 0.70 1.78 2.95
N LEU A 7 0.51 2.62 3.98
CA LEU A 7 1.44 2.72 5.11
C LEU A 7 1.52 1.40 5.90
N SER A 8 0.39 0.70 6.05
CA SER A 8 0.36 -0.62 6.69
C SER A 8 1.15 -1.66 5.91
N VAL A 9 1.06 -1.67 4.58
CA VAL A 9 1.79 -2.62 3.71
C VAL A 9 3.26 -2.26 3.61
N LEU A 10 3.62 -0.97 3.58
CA LEU A 10 5.03 -0.54 3.61
C LEU A 10 5.74 -0.93 4.91
N ALA A 11 4.99 -1.10 6.00
CA ALA A 11 5.52 -1.43 7.33
C ALA A 11 5.48 -2.94 7.66
N TYR A 12 5.42 -3.83 6.66
CA TYR A 12 5.64 -5.26 6.90
C TYR A 12 7.03 -5.52 7.48
N ASN A 13 7.14 -6.54 8.32
CA ASN A 13 8.41 -7.03 8.82
C ASN A 13 9.10 -7.84 7.71
N TYR A 14 9.62 -7.16 6.70
CA TYR A 14 10.34 -7.77 5.59
C TYR A 14 11.49 -6.84 5.16
N PRO A 15 12.60 -7.37 4.62
CA PRO A 15 13.71 -6.51 4.19
C PRO A 15 13.23 -5.45 3.18
N PRO A 16 13.45 -4.14 3.44
CA PRO A 16 12.94 -3.07 2.60
C PRO A 16 13.36 -3.18 1.13
N GLU A 17 14.56 -3.69 0.87
CA GLU A 17 15.11 -3.92 -0.47
C GLU A 17 14.42 -5.05 -1.25
N LYS A 18 13.62 -5.87 -0.57
CA LYS A 18 12.82 -6.95 -1.19
C LYS A 18 11.34 -6.65 -1.21
N LEU A 19 10.91 -5.50 -0.70
CA LEU A 19 9.52 -5.08 -0.65
C LEU A 19 9.30 -3.90 -1.62
N SER A 20 8.30 -4.04 -2.48
CA SER A 20 7.86 -2.98 -3.40
C SER A 20 6.34 -2.89 -3.36
N VAL A 21 5.81 -1.67 -3.28
CA VAL A 21 4.38 -1.38 -3.16
C VAL A 21 3.93 -0.56 -4.36
N TYR A 22 2.89 -1.03 -5.03
CA TYR A 22 2.33 -0.39 -6.21
C TYR A 22 0.87 0.00 -5.93
N LEU A 23 0.55 1.30 -6.04
CA LEU A 23 -0.81 1.80 -5.96
C LEU A 23 -1.34 2.06 -7.37
N SER A 24 -2.40 1.34 -7.76
CA SER A 24 -3.15 1.64 -8.98
C SER A 24 -4.27 2.62 -8.69
N ASP A 25 -4.30 3.75 -9.40
CA ASP A 25 -5.43 4.68 -9.44
C ASP A 25 -6.08 4.65 -10.83
N ASP A 26 -7.30 4.09 -10.88
CA ASP A 26 -8.07 3.96 -12.11
C ASP A 26 -8.59 5.32 -12.62
N ALA A 27 -8.72 6.34 -11.75
CA ALA A 27 -9.16 7.69 -12.16
C ALA A 27 -7.99 8.60 -12.55
N GLY A 28 -6.75 8.24 -12.20
CA GLY A 28 -5.59 9.11 -12.40
C GLY A 28 -5.71 10.44 -11.65
N SER A 29 -6.18 10.43 -10.40
CA SER A 29 -6.49 11.65 -9.65
C SER A 29 -5.23 12.30 -9.09
N GLU A 30 -5.06 13.61 -9.33
CA GLU A 30 -3.97 14.39 -8.71
C GLU A 30 -4.05 14.38 -7.18
N LEU A 31 -5.26 14.25 -6.62
CA LEU A 31 -5.48 14.22 -5.16
C LEU A 31 -4.99 12.89 -4.55
N THR A 32 -5.23 11.76 -5.23
CA THR A 32 -4.72 10.46 -4.80
C THR A 32 -3.19 10.46 -4.81
N PHE A 33 -2.61 11.03 -5.87
CA PHE A 33 -1.17 11.15 -6.00
C PHE A 33 -0.58 12.06 -4.91
N TYR A 34 -1.19 13.23 -4.64
CA TYR A 34 -0.78 14.11 -3.55
C TYR A 34 -0.86 13.40 -2.18
N ALA A 35 -1.95 12.67 -1.92
CA ALA A 35 -2.10 11.91 -0.69
C ALA A 35 -1.00 10.85 -0.52
N LEU A 36 -0.59 10.19 -1.63
CA LEU A 36 0.50 9.24 -1.62
C LEU A 36 1.87 9.91 -1.42
N LEU A 37 2.05 11.13 -1.92
CA LEU A 37 3.25 11.94 -1.70
C LEU A 37 3.40 12.36 -0.23
N GLU A 38 2.31 12.80 0.41
CA GLU A 38 2.32 13.08 1.85
C GLU A 38 2.56 11.80 2.67
N ALA A 39 2.00 10.66 2.22
CA ALA A 39 2.27 9.36 2.83
C ALA A 39 3.73 8.94 2.72
N SER A 40 4.39 9.17 1.58
CA SER A 40 5.81 8.81 1.42
C SER A 40 6.73 9.61 2.33
N ARG A 41 6.37 10.87 2.62
CA ARG A 41 7.05 11.72 3.61
C ARG A 41 6.86 11.19 5.02
N PHE A 42 5.62 10.87 5.39
CA PHE A 42 5.30 10.31 6.71
C PHE A 42 5.91 8.91 6.92
N ALA A 43 6.01 8.09 5.87
CA ALA A 43 6.60 6.75 5.91
C ALA A 43 8.03 6.75 6.47
N LYS A 44 8.81 7.81 6.21
CA LYS A 44 10.17 7.99 6.76
C LYS A 44 10.23 8.00 8.29
N HIS A 45 9.12 8.32 8.95
CA HIS A 45 8.99 8.34 10.40
C HIS A 45 8.21 7.10 10.89
N TRP A 46 7.17 6.71 10.16
CA TRP A 46 6.27 5.63 10.55
C TRP A 46 6.92 4.25 10.54
N LEU A 47 7.69 3.92 9.49
CA LEU A 47 8.32 2.61 9.34
C LEU A 47 9.33 2.30 10.47
N PRO A 48 10.30 3.19 10.78
CA PRO A 48 11.21 2.94 11.90
C PRO A 48 10.48 2.92 13.25
N TYR A 49 9.47 3.78 13.45
CA TYR A 49 8.64 3.76 14.66
C TYR A 49 7.92 2.41 14.82
N CYS A 50 7.31 1.91 13.75
CA CYS A 50 6.70 0.60 13.71
C CYS A 50 7.67 -0.48 14.16
N LYS A 51 8.87 -0.51 13.58
CA LYS A 51 9.89 -1.51 13.89
C LYS A 51 10.39 -1.41 15.33
N LYS A 52 10.67 -0.19 15.80
CA LYS A 52 11.19 0.09 17.16
C LYS A 52 10.21 -0.34 18.25
N PHE A 53 8.92 -0.05 18.06
CA PHE A 53 7.89 -0.28 19.09
C PHE A 53 7.03 -1.52 18.85
N ASN A 54 7.36 -2.32 17.84
CA ASN A 54 6.60 -3.49 17.42
C ASN A 54 5.08 -3.22 17.30
N VAL A 55 4.75 -2.08 16.68
CA VAL A 55 3.37 -1.58 16.52
C VAL A 55 2.48 -2.61 15.82
N GLU A 56 1.32 -2.94 16.39
CA GLU A 56 0.27 -3.66 15.69
C GLU A 56 -1.11 -3.06 16.05
N PRO A 57 -2.03 -2.90 15.09
CA PRO A 57 -1.85 -3.11 13.64
C PRO A 57 -0.95 -2.04 13.00
N ARG A 58 -0.36 -2.34 11.83
CA ARG A 58 0.55 -1.40 11.11
C ARG A 58 -0.15 -0.23 10.42
N SER A 59 -1.48 -0.24 10.35
CA SER A 59 -2.30 0.88 9.89
C SER A 59 -2.30 2.00 10.94
N PRO A 60 -1.78 3.20 10.63
CA PRO A 60 -1.71 4.30 11.61
C PRO A 60 -3.08 4.67 12.18
N ALA A 61 -4.09 4.80 11.31
CA ALA A 61 -5.46 5.10 11.74
C ALA A 61 -6.02 4.05 12.73
N ALA A 62 -5.80 2.77 12.46
CA ALA A 62 -6.28 1.69 13.32
C ALA A 62 -5.49 1.66 14.64
N TYR A 63 -4.17 1.80 14.58
CA TYR A 63 -3.30 1.85 15.75
C TYR A 63 -3.69 2.99 16.70
N PHE A 64 -3.75 4.22 16.21
CA PHE A 64 -4.08 5.39 17.03
C PHE A 64 -5.52 5.39 17.56
N ALA A 65 -6.45 4.71 16.87
CA ALA A 65 -7.82 4.53 17.34
C ALA A 65 -7.97 3.44 18.42
N SER A 66 -7.06 2.45 18.44
CA SER A 66 -7.15 1.28 19.32
C SER A 66 -6.59 1.50 20.73
N LEU A 67 -5.77 2.54 20.94
CA LEU A 67 -5.00 2.72 22.16
C LEU A 67 -5.77 3.39 23.29
N SER A 68 -5.54 2.90 24.51
CA SER A 68 -6.17 3.39 25.72
C SER A 68 -5.52 4.67 26.25
N VAL A 69 -6.18 5.38 27.16
CA VAL A 69 -5.71 6.68 27.70
C VAL A 69 -4.36 6.55 28.43
N SER A 70 -4.02 5.38 28.99
CA SER A 70 -2.75 5.16 29.70
C SER A 70 -1.52 5.10 28.79
N ASP A 71 -1.70 4.73 27.52
CA ASP A 71 -0.61 4.61 26.54
C ASP A 71 -0.18 5.97 25.94
N GLN A 72 -0.91 7.04 26.26
CA GLN A 72 -0.70 8.39 25.70
C GLN A 72 0.35 9.21 26.46
N SER A 73 0.98 8.65 27.50
CA SER A 73 2.00 9.34 28.30
C SER A 73 3.41 9.28 27.69
N ASP A 74 3.59 8.50 26.63
CA ASP A 74 4.87 8.37 25.93
C ASP A 74 5.09 9.55 24.95
N ALA A 75 6.30 10.12 24.98
CA ALA A 75 6.66 11.27 24.16
C ALA A 75 6.84 10.89 22.67
N ASP A 76 7.37 9.71 22.37
CA ASP A 76 7.52 9.21 21.00
C ASP A 76 6.13 8.93 20.40
N PHE A 77 5.20 8.37 21.18
CA PHE A 77 3.80 8.19 20.78
C PHE A 77 3.13 9.52 20.42
N SER A 78 3.18 10.50 21.32
CA SER A 78 2.55 11.81 21.11
C SER A 78 3.11 12.52 19.88
N LYS A 79 4.44 12.44 19.69
CA LYS A 79 5.12 12.97 18.52
C LYS A 79 4.67 12.27 17.23
N MET A 80 4.63 10.94 17.22
CA MET A 80 4.21 10.18 16.04
C MET A 80 2.75 10.43 15.67
N LYS A 81 1.87 10.51 16.68
CA LYS A 81 0.46 10.86 16.49
C LYS A 81 0.32 12.27 15.89
N GLY A 82 1.09 13.24 16.38
CA GLY A 82 1.12 14.59 15.81
C GLY A 82 1.54 14.62 14.34
N LEU A 83 2.58 13.86 13.96
CA LEU A 83 3.01 13.74 12.55
C LEU A 83 1.94 13.10 11.67
N TYR A 84 1.25 12.07 12.17
CA TYR A 84 0.14 11.43 11.47
C TYR A 84 -1.03 12.40 11.27
N GLU A 85 -1.43 13.13 12.31
CA GLU A 85 -2.50 14.13 12.25
C GLU A 85 -2.14 15.28 11.31
N GLU A 86 -0.88 15.73 11.30
CA GLU A 86 -0.40 16.74 10.35
C GLU A 86 -0.55 16.27 8.90
N MET A 87 -0.07 15.06 8.58
CA MET A 87 -0.23 14.45 7.25
C MET A 87 -1.72 14.33 6.89
N ALA A 88 -2.54 13.79 7.79
CA ALA A 88 -3.97 13.61 7.57
C ALA A 88 -4.69 14.94 7.30
N ASN A 89 -4.35 15.99 8.05
CA ASN A 89 -4.90 17.32 7.88
C ASN A 89 -4.49 17.95 6.54
N LYS A 90 -3.22 17.82 6.11
CA LYS A 90 -2.78 18.30 4.78
C LYS A 90 -3.58 17.64 3.67
N ILE A 91 -3.76 16.33 3.74
CA ILE A 91 -4.54 15.56 2.77
C ILE A 91 -6.00 16.02 2.78
N ASP A 92 -6.61 16.14 3.96
CA ASP A 92 -8.03 16.53 4.11
C ASP A 92 -8.31 17.94 3.58
N VAL A 93 -7.41 18.91 3.87
CA VAL A 93 -7.52 20.27 3.33
C VAL A 93 -7.50 20.28 1.80
N VAL A 94 -6.58 19.54 1.19
CA VAL A 94 -6.48 19.44 -0.28
C VAL A 94 -7.67 18.68 -0.87
N CYS A 95 -8.14 17.62 -0.22
CA CYS A 95 -9.34 16.89 -0.65
C CYS A 95 -10.59 17.77 -0.60
N LYS A 96 -10.75 18.59 0.44
CA LYS A 96 -11.86 19.54 0.58
C LYS A 96 -11.79 20.68 -0.43
N ALA A 97 -10.58 21.16 -0.74
CA ALA A 97 -10.38 22.16 -1.78
C ALA A 97 -10.61 21.60 -3.21
N GLY A 98 -10.43 20.29 -3.39
CA GLY A 98 -10.61 19.59 -4.67
C GLY A 98 -9.48 19.84 -5.69
N THR A 99 -8.42 20.53 -5.29
CA THR A 99 -7.26 20.85 -6.15
C THR A 99 -5.98 20.93 -5.32
N VAL A 100 -4.86 20.49 -5.89
CA VAL A 100 -3.54 20.63 -5.28
C VAL A 100 -3.00 22.04 -5.55
N SER A 101 -2.49 22.72 -4.51
CA SER A 101 -1.93 24.07 -4.64
C SER A 101 -0.73 24.13 -5.59
N ASP A 102 -0.56 25.26 -6.29
CA ASP A 102 0.56 25.45 -7.23
C ASP A 102 1.93 25.34 -6.54
N GLN A 103 2.02 25.78 -5.28
CA GLN A 103 3.24 25.63 -4.48
C GLN A 103 3.63 24.16 -4.31
N ALA A 104 2.67 23.30 -3.96
CA ALA A 104 2.92 21.85 -3.83
C ALA A 104 3.25 21.20 -5.19
N LYS A 105 2.64 21.67 -6.29
CA LYS A 105 2.95 21.22 -7.65
C LYS A 105 4.37 21.60 -8.08
N LEU A 106 4.85 22.78 -7.69
CA LEU A 106 6.22 23.22 -7.95
C LEU A 106 7.26 22.49 -7.10
N GLU A 107 6.90 22.12 -5.88
CA GLU A 107 7.77 21.38 -4.98
C GLU A 107 8.11 19.98 -5.53
N TYR A 108 7.14 19.31 -6.16
CA TYR A 108 7.33 17.97 -6.73
C TYR A 108 7.12 17.93 -8.24
N LYS A 109 8.22 17.75 -9.00
CA LYS A 109 8.21 17.73 -10.47
C LYS A 109 7.25 16.72 -11.09
N GLY A 110 6.89 15.65 -10.38
CA GLY A 110 6.00 14.60 -10.89
C GLY A 110 4.58 15.06 -11.25
N PHE A 111 4.10 16.18 -10.69
CA PHE A 111 2.80 16.75 -11.06
C PHE A 111 2.72 17.19 -12.52
N SER A 112 3.84 17.37 -13.21
CA SER A 112 3.86 17.74 -14.63
C SER A 112 3.16 16.72 -15.53
N LYS A 113 3.01 15.46 -15.07
CA LYS A 113 2.26 14.41 -15.79
C LYS A 113 0.76 14.69 -15.89
N TRP A 114 0.21 15.52 -14.99
CA TRP A 114 -1.19 15.92 -15.03
C TRP A 114 -1.45 17.12 -15.96
N ASN A 115 -0.42 17.75 -16.52
CA ASN A 115 -0.61 18.85 -17.47
C ASN A 115 -1.32 18.39 -18.76
N SER A 116 -1.18 17.12 -19.14
CA SER A 116 -1.88 16.50 -20.28
C SER A 116 -3.15 15.76 -19.86
N TYR A 117 -3.55 15.79 -18.59
CA TYR A 117 -4.73 15.11 -18.11
C TYR A 117 -5.99 15.81 -18.61
N SER A 118 -6.85 15.07 -19.32
CA SER A 118 -8.12 15.63 -19.82
C SER A 118 -9.30 15.25 -18.91
N SER A 119 -9.50 13.96 -18.64
CA SER A 119 -10.57 13.48 -17.75
C SER A 119 -10.29 12.07 -17.25
N LYS A 120 -11.04 11.61 -16.25
CA LYS A 120 -10.96 10.24 -15.69
C LYS A 120 -11.24 9.10 -16.69
N LYS A 121 -11.79 9.42 -17.86
CA LYS A 121 -12.07 8.47 -18.95
C LYS A 121 -11.13 8.66 -20.15
N ASN A 122 -10.35 9.74 -20.16
CA ASN A 122 -9.46 10.09 -21.25
C ASN A 122 -8.20 10.75 -20.68
N HIS A 123 -7.16 9.96 -20.44
CA HIS A 123 -5.87 10.43 -19.98
C HIS A 123 -4.79 9.42 -20.36
N THR A 124 -3.57 9.92 -20.59
CA THR A 124 -2.39 9.09 -20.82
C THR A 124 -2.02 8.29 -19.56
N ALA A 125 -1.17 7.27 -19.72
CA ALA A 125 -0.61 6.57 -18.57
C ALA A 125 0.25 7.52 -17.72
N ILE A 126 0.09 7.44 -16.40
CA ILE A 126 0.85 8.18 -15.42
C ILE A 126 1.57 7.19 -14.51
N LEU A 127 2.89 7.23 -14.53
CA LEU A 127 3.76 6.40 -13.69
C LEU A 127 4.68 7.33 -12.90
N GLN A 128 4.71 7.18 -11.58
CA GLN A 128 5.59 7.94 -10.68
C GLN A 128 6.17 7.02 -9.60
N ILE A 129 7.48 7.03 -9.42
CA ILE A 129 8.15 6.35 -8.31
C ILE A 129 8.38 7.41 -7.22
N LEU A 130 7.71 7.26 -6.07
CA LEU A 130 7.78 8.22 -4.96
C LEU A 130 8.90 7.87 -3.97
N ILE A 131 9.16 6.58 -3.81
CA ILE A 131 10.30 6.04 -3.07
C ILE A 131 10.97 5.05 -4.00
N ASP A 132 12.24 5.27 -4.30
CA ASP A 132 13.05 4.33 -5.10
C ASP A 132 14.14 3.75 -4.21
N ASN A 133 14.03 2.49 -3.81
CA ASN A 133 15.04 1.87 -2.94
C ASN A 133 16.46 1.86 -3.56
N ARG A 134 16.54 1.96 -4.90
CA ARG A 134 17.83 1.99 -5.61
C ARG A 134 18.58 3.30 -5.42
N ASP A 135 17.87 4.38 -5.03
CA ASP A 135 18.45 5.67 -4.73
C ASP A 135 18.95 5.72 -3.27
N GLU A 136 20.21 6.14 -3.09
CA GLU A 136 20.86 6.15 -1.78
C GLU A 136 20.32 7.23 -0.83
N GLU A 137 19.65 8.24 -1.37
CA GLU A 137 19.05 9.34 -0.62
C GLU A 137 17.67 8.96 -0.04
N THR A 138 17.08 7.84 -0.48
CA THR A 138 15.74 7.41 -0.07
C THR A 138 15.78 6.55 1.19
N LYS A 139 16.20 7.19 2.29
CA LYS A 139 16.29 6.62 3.62
C LYS A 139 15.26 7.19 4.58
N ASP A 140 14.96 6.42 5.62
CA ASP A 140 14.19 6.84 6.78
C ASP A 140 15.06 7.68 7.75
N ILE A 141 14.46 8.11 8.87
CA ILE A 141 15.16 8.92 9.87
C ILE A 141 16.29 8.19 10.60
N ASP A 142 16.31 6.85 10.56
CA ASP A 142 17.34 6.00 11.16
C ASP A 142 18.43 5.62 10.15
N GLY A 143 18.34 6.13 8.91
CA GLY A 143 19.30 5.87 7.83
C GLY A 143 19.09 4.54 7.10
N VAL A 144 17.97 3.86 7.34
CA VAL A 144 17.61 2.60 6.67
C VAL A 144 16.87 2.90 5.36
N ARG A 145 17.13 2.12 4.32
CA ARG A 145 16.44 2.26 3.02
C ARG A 145 14.94 1.96 3.18
N LEU A 146 14.13 2.69 2.42
CA LEU A 146 12.68 2.50 2.41
C LEU A 146 12.25 1.54 1.28
N PRO A 147 11.15 0.79 1.44
CA PRO A 147 10.58 -0.02 0.36
C PRO A 147 10.17 0.85 -0.83
N THR A 148 10.32 0.34 -2.05
CA THR A 148 9.93 1.07 -3.27
C THR A 148 8.42 1.33 -3.26
N LEU A 149 8.02 2.57 -3.56
CA LEU A 149 6.61 2.98 -3.63
C LEU A 149 6.31 3.60 -5.00
N VAL A 150 5.42 2.98 -5.75
CA VAL A 150 5.08 3.37 -7.12
C VAL A 150 3.60 3.71 -7.25
N TYR A 151 3.31 4.85 -7.85
CA TYR A 151 1.98 5.23 -8.30
C TYR A 151 1.82 4.90 -9.78
N VAL A 152 0.69 4.25 -10.11
CA VAL A 152 0.34 3.87 -11.47
C VAL A 152 -1.09 4.30 -11.76
N ALA A 153 -1.29 5.10 -12.79
CA ALA A 153 -2.59 5.25 -13.45
C ALA A 153 -2.42 4.81 -14.90
N ARG A 154 -3.11 3.74 -15.29
CA ARG A 154 -3.07 3.23 -16.66
C ARG A 154 -3.72 4.22 -17.63
N GLU A 155 -3.32 4.15 -18.89
CA GLU A 155 -3.99 4.93 -19.94
C GLU A 155 -5.47 4.56 -20.03
N LYS A 156 -6.30 5.58 -20.27
CA LYS A 156 -7.73 5.42 -20.54
C LYS A 156 -8.13 6.21 -21.77
N HIS A 157 -8.97 5.57 -22.58
CA HIS A 157 -9.59 6.18 -23.74
C HIS A 157 -11.10 5.85 -23.74
N PRO A 158 -12.00 6.79 -24.10
CA PRO A 158 -13.45 6.56 -24.07
C PRO A 158 -13.93 5.38 -24.91
N GLU A 159 -13.21 5.07 -25.98
CA GLU A 159 -13.54 4.00 -26.94
C GLU A 159 -12.97 2.63 -26.55
N HIS A 160 -12.11 2.56 -25.53
CA HIS A 160 -11.45 1.33 -25.12
C HIS A 160 -12.01 0.83 -23.79
N PHE A 161 -12.58 -0.38 -23.82
CA PHE A 161 -13.05 -1.03 -22.60
C PHE A 161 -11.86 -1.43 -21.73
N HIS A 162 -11.94 -1.09 -20.44
CA HIS A 162 -10.78 -1.13 -19.55
C HIS A 162 -10.85 -2.27 -18.50
N ASN A 163 -11.86 -3.15 -18.53
CA ASN A 163 -11.92 -4.33 -17.65
C ASN A 163 -11.75 -4.04 -16.14
N PHE A 164 -12.11 -2.83 -15.69
CA PHE A 164 -12.08 -2.41 -14.27
C PHE A 164 -10.86 -2.93 -13.48
N LYS A 165 -11.09 -3.73 -12.43
CA LYS A 165 -10.08 -4.25 -11.50
C LYS A 165 -9.11 -5.22 -12.18
N ASP A 166 -9.59 -6.06 -13.09
CA ASP A 166 -8.75 -7.03 -13.80
C ASP A 166 -7.75 -6.33 -14.72
N GLY A 167 -8.23 -5.32 -15.46
CA GLY A 167 -7.36 -4.50 -16.30
C GLY A 167 -6.33 -3.69 -15.51
N ALA A 168 -6.70 -3.23 -14.32
CA ALA A 168 -5.78 -2.55 -13.41
C ALA A 168 -4.72 -3.51 -12.86
N MET A 169 -5.12 -4.70 -12.42
CA MET A 169 -4.20 -5.74 -11.92
C MET A 169 -3.19 -6.16 -12.99
N ASN A 170 -3.66 -6.43 -14.21
CA ASN A 170 -2.79 -6.78 -15.34
C ASN A 170 -1.79 -5.67 -15.70
N ALA A 171 -2.20 -4.40 -15.56
CA ALA A 171 -1.29 -3.28 -15.77
C ALA A 171 -0.23 -3.20 -14.66
N LEU A 172 -0.62 -3.39 -13.39
CA LEU A 172 0.32 -3.45 -12.27
C LEU A 172 1.34 -4.57 -12.44
N LEU A 173 0.92 -5.76 -12.86
CA LEU A 173 1.82 -6.89 -13.12
C LEU A 173 2.91 -6.52 -14.14
N ARG A 174 2.52 -5.96 -15.30
CA ARG A 174 3.45 -5.52 -16.36
C ARG A 174 4.37 -4.38 -15.91
N VAL A 175 3.88 -3.46 -15.10
CA VAL A 175 4.72 -2.37 -14.56
C VAL A 175 5.70 -2.92 -13.52
N SER A 176 5.25 -3.87 -12.69
CA SER A 176 6.08 -4.46 -11.65
C SER A 176 7.21 -5.32 -12.23
N SER A 177 6.97 -6.03 -13.35
CA SER A 177 8.00 -6.83 -14.02
C SER A 177 9.18 -6.00 -14.52
N GLU A 178 8.94 -4.74 -14.93
CA GLU A 178 9.99 -3.84 -15.40
C GLU A 178 10.72 -3.11 -14.25
N ILE A 179 10.06 -2.90 -13.11
CA ILE A 179 10.61 -2.09 -12.01
C ILE A 179 11.30 -2.96 -10.95
N SER A 180 10.61 -3.99 -10.44
CA SER A 180 11.12 -4.83 -9.32
C SER A 180 11.23 -6.31 -9.67
N ASN A 181 10.45 -6.79 -10.66
CA ASN A 181 10.40 -8.18 -11.10
C ASN A 181 10.31 -9.20 -9.95
N ALA A 182 9.44 -8.91 -8.97
CA ALA A 182 9.28 -9.78 -7.81
C ALA A 182 8.60 -11.11 -8.20
N PRO A 183 9.06 -12.26 -7.66
CA PRO A 183 8.47 -13.58 -7.96
C PRO A 183 7.12 -13.82 -7.26
N VAL A 184 6.81 -12.99 -6.26
CA VAL A 184 5.66 -13.11 -5.38
C VAL A 184 4.92 -11.77 -5.38
N ILE A 185 3.61 -11.82 -5.59
CA ILE A 185 2.72 -10.64 -5.63
C ILE A 185 1.68 -10.75 -4.54
N LEU A 186 1.65 -9.76 -3.66
CA LEU A 186 0.62 -9.59 -2.65
C LEU A 186 -0.47 -8.65 -3.19
N ASN A 187 -1.70 -9.16 -3.37
CA ASN A 187 -2.85 -8.34 -3.71
C ASN A 187 -3.61 -7.87 -2.46
N VAL A 188 -3.84 -6.56 -2.34
CA VAL A 188 -4.52 -5.93 -1.19
C VAL A 188 -5.49 -4.86 -1.68
N ASP A 189 -6.74 -4.93 -1.20
CA ASP A 189 -7.76 -3.92 -1.48
C ASP A 189 -7.57 -2.67 -0.60
N CYS A 190 -8.02 -1.52 -1.09
CA CYS A 190 -7.70 -0.21 -0.51
C CYS A 190 -8.46 0.15 0.78
N ASP A 191 -9.39 -0.70 1.19
CA ASP A 191 -10.14 -0.68 2.44
C ASP A 191 -9.64 -1.73 3.45
N MET A 192 -8.64 -2.53 3.07
CA MET A 192 -8.00 -3.52 3.93
C MET A 192 -6.70 -2.98 4.51
N TYR A 193 -6.25 -3.53 5.63
CA TYR A 193 -4.92 -3.28 6.16
C TYR A 193 -4.42 -4.51 6.89
N SER A 194 -3.10 -4.59 7.10
CA SER A 194 -2.51 -5.73 7.78
C SER A 194 -2.69 -5.63 9.29
N ASN A 195 -3.18 -6.70 9.90
CA ASN A 195 -3.22 -6.88 11.34
C ASN A 195 -2.00 -7.61 11.91
N ASN A 196 -1.11 -8.11 11.06
CA ASN A 196 0.12 -8.78 11.48
C ASN A 196 1.24 -8.55 10.45
N SER A 197 2.30 -7.88 10.89
CA SER A 197 3.47 -7.58 10.07
C SER A 197 4.30 -8.76 9.60
N ASN A 198 4.07 -9.98 10.12
CA ASN A 198 4.78 -11.18 9.68
C ASN A 198 4.09 -11.93 8.54
N ALA A 199 2.94 -11.44 8.05
CA ALA A 199 2.15 -12.14 7.03
C ALA A 199 2.89 -12.53 5.76
N ILE A 200 3.83 -11.70 5.30
CA ILE A 200 4.67 -12.02 4.16
C ILE A 200 5.57 -13.23 4.48
N GLN A 201 6.18 -13.27 5.67
CA GLN A 201 7.03 -14.39 6.09
C GLN A 201 6.20 -15.67 6.23
N ASP A 202 5.02 -15.58 6.85
CA ASP A 202 4.12 -16.71 7.02
C ASP A 202 3.67 -17.31 5.68
N ALA A 203 3.40 -16.48 4.68
CA ALA A 203 3.09 -16.95 3.33
C ALA A 203 4.30 -17.55 2.63
N LEU A 204 5.48 -16.93 2.78
CA LEU A 204 6.71 -17.44 2.20
C LEU A 204 7.09 -18.82 2.75
N CYS A 205 6.73 -19.15 3.99
CA CYS A 205 6.90 -20.51 4.52
C CYS A 205 6.25 -21.58 3.62
N PHE A 206 5.09 -21.28 3.02
CA PHE A 206 4.43 -22.21 2.08
C PHE A 206 5.12 -22.24 0.71
N PHE A 207 5.50 -21.07 0.18
CA PHE A 207 6.15 -20.98 -1.13
C PHE A 207 7.61 -21.47 -1.14
N MET A 208 8.26 -21.52 0.02
CA MET A 208 9.65 -21.96 0.15
C MET A 208 9.76 -23.39 0.69
N ASP A 209 8.64 -24.09 0.87
CA ASP A 209 8.62 -25.50 1.28
C ASP A 209 9.25 -26.39 0.20
N GLU A 210 10.29 -27.16 0.55
CA GLU A 210 11.06 -27.94 -0.43
C GLU A 210 10.25 -29.03 -1.13
N GLU A 211 9.23 -29.58 -0.46
CA GLU A 211 8.43 -30.69 -0.97
C GLU A 211 7.20 -30.22 -1.74
N ARG A 212 6.51 -29.19 -1.22
CA ARG A 212 5.16 -28.81 -1.66
C ARG A 212 5.08 -27.46 -2.36
N SER A 213 6.13 -26.64 -2.33
CA SER A 213 6.13 -25.29 -2.95
C SER A 213 5.63 -25.32 -4.40
N ARG A 214 6.03 -26.33 -5.18
CA ARG A 214 5.67 -26.48 -6.60
C ARG A 214 4.18 -26.73 -6.83
N GLU A 215 3.43 -27.11 -5.81
CA GLU A 215 1.99 -27.36 -5.86
C GLU A 215 1.16 -26.15 -5.41
N ILE A 216 1.81 -25.08 -4.92
CA ILE A 216 1.15 -23.93 -4.31
C ILE A 216 1.23 -22.72 -5.23
N ALA A 217 0.10 -22.35 -5.84
CA ALA A 217 -0.01 -21.17 -6.68
C ALA A 217 -0.30 -19.88 -5.89
N PHE A 218 -1.06 -19.99 -4.79
CA PHE A 218 -1.40 -18.86 -3.93
C PHE A 218 -1.66 -19.29 -2.49
N VAL A 219 -1.40 -18.36 -1.56
CA VAL A 219 -1.79 -18.47 -0.16
C VAL A 219 -2.92 -17.48 0.09
N GLN A 220 -4.10 -18.01 0.37
CA GLN A 220 -5.26 -17.22 0.74
C GLN A 220 -5.34 -17.16 2.26
N PHE A 221 -5.33 -15.95 2.79
CA PHE A 221 -5.69 -15.74 4.18
C PHE A 221 -7.16 -15.27 4.29
N PRO A 222 -7.84 -15.43 5.43
CA PRO A 222 -9.24 -15.00 5.56
C PRO A 222 -9.41 -13.47 5.45
N GLN A 223 -10.63 -12.95 5.62
CA GLN A 223 -10.87 -11.50 5.68
C GLN A 223 -11.81 -11.19 6.85
N SER A 224 -11.31 -10.45 7.85
CA SER A 224 -12.13 -9.94 8.95
C SER A 224 -12.56 -8.50 8.74
N PHE A 225 -13.79 -8.21 9.13
CA PHE A 225 -14.35 -6.86 9.10
C PHE A 225 -14.53 -6.32 10.52
N GLY A 226 -14.07 -5.10 10.76
CA GLY A 226 -14.31 -4.39 12.02
C GLY A 226 -15.78 -3.98 12.18
N ASN A 227 -16.15 -3.54 13.39
CA ASN A 227 -17.48 -2.97 13.72
C ASN A 227 -18.69 -3.90 13.51
N ALA A 228 -18.49 -5.22 13.52
CA ALA A 228 -19.60 -6.17 13.46
C ALA A 228 -20.48 -6.03 14.73
N THR A 229 -21.75 -5.67 14.57
CA THR A 229 -22.70 -5.46 15.69
C THR A 229 -23.13 -6.79 16.32
N LYS A 230 -23.51 -6.82 17.61
CA LYS A 230 -23.98 -8.08 18.23
C LYS A 230 -25.18 -8.72 17.51
N ASN A 231 -26.04 -7.90 16.93
CA ASN A 231 -27.19 -8.31 16.11
C ASN A 231 -26.87 -8.08 14.64
N GLU A 232 -25.92 -8.85 14.13
CA GLU A 232 -25.50 -8.77 12.74
C GLU A 232 -26.48 -9.59 11.88
N VAL A 233 -27.38 -8.90 11.18
CA VAL A 233 -28.45 -9.50 10.38
C VAL A 233 -27.96 -9.88 8.97
N TYR A 234 -26.75 -9.43 8.61
CA TYR A 234 -26.20 -9.52 7.26
C TYR A 234 -25.29 -10.74 7.03
N GLY A 235 -25.04 -11.57 8.05
CA GLY A 235 -24.27 -12.80 7.95
C GLY A 235 -22.80 -12.57 7.61
N SER A 236 -22.16 -11.51 8.09
CA SER A 236 -20.69 -11.38 7.92
C SER A 236 -19.96 -12.54 8.58
N LEU A 237 -18.86 -12.96 7.94
CA LEU A 237 -18.13 -14.25 8.00
C LEU A 237 -17.56 -14.70 9.37
N ARG A 238 -18.23 -14.45 10.49
CA ARG A 238 -17.76 -14.76 11.86
C ARG A 238 -17.38 -16.22 12.08
N VAL A 239 -18.04 -17.15 11.38
CA VAL A 239 -17.84 -18.60 11.57
C VAL A 239 -16.54 -19.09 10.94
N ILE A 240 -15.94 -18.35 10.01
CA ILE A 240 -14.67 -18.72 9.35
C ILE A 240 -13.45 -18.13 10.08
N ASP A 241 -13.63 -17.06 10.85
CA ASP A 241 -12.56 -16.36 11.57
C ASP A 241 -12.06 -17.07 12.84
N GLU A 242 -12.75 -18.12 13.33
CA GLU A 242 -12.33 -18.87 14.53
C GLU A 242 -11.09 -19.74 14.32
N VAL A 243 -10.56 -19.87 13.09
CA VAL A 243 -9.52 -20.88 12.77
C VAL A 243 -8.16 -20.30 12.38
N SER A 244 -8.01 -19.02 12.04
CA SER A 244 -6.68 -18.51 11.64
C SER A 244 -6.60 -16.99 11.59
N THR A 245 -5.55 -16.47 12.23
CA THR A 245 -5.11 -15.07 12.24
C THR A 245 -4.25 -14.77 11.00
N LEU A 246 -4.23 -13.51 10.57
CA LEU A 246 -3.57 -12.91 9.38
C LEU A 246 -4.42 -12.91 8.10
N TYR A 247 -4.43 -11.80 7.31
CA TYR A 247 -5.37 -11.53 6.21
C TYR A 247 -4.76 -10.75 5.02
N ILE A 248 -4.49 -11.43 3.90
CA ILE A 248 -3.73 -11.06 2.69
C ILE A 248 -4.00 -12.15 1.61
N SER A 249 -4.01 -11.87 0.30
CA SER A 249 -3.85 -12.92 -0.73
C SER A 249 -2.49 -12.77 -1.42
N ILE A 250 -1.61 -13.76 -1.28
CA ILE A 250 -0.29 -13.78 -1.93
C ILE A 250 -0.31 -14.76 -3.08
N TRP A 251 -0.02 -14.27 -4.27
CA TRP A 251 0.14 -15.01 -5.52
C TRP A 251 1.61 -15.23 -5.80
N PHE A 252 1.99 -16.44 -6.24
CA PHE A 252 3.29 -16.71 -6.82
C PHE A 252 3.16 -16.70 -8.35
N TYR A 253 4.03 -15.94 -9.03
CA TYR A 253 4.24 -16.10 -10.46
C TYR A 253 5.62 -16.70 -10.67
N GLY A 254 5.66 -18.01 -10.88
CA GLY A 254 6.83 -18.66 -11.45
C GLY A 254 7.00 -18.15 -12.87
N VAL A 255 8.00 -17.31 -13.10
CA VAL A 255 8.47 -17.04 -14.46
C VAL A 255 9.24 -18.29 -14.88
N ASP A 256 8.53 -19.27 -15.43
CA ASP A 256 9.18 -20.36 -16.15
C ASP A 256 9.92 -19.75 -17.33
N GLU A 257 11.24 -19.92 -17.35
CA GLU A 257 12.19 -19.40 -18.35
C GLU A 257 12.04 -20.09 -19.74
N TYR A 258 10.85 -20.58 -20.09
CA TYR A 258 10.57 -21.35 -21.31
C TYR A 258 9.33 -20.86 -22.09
N SER A 259 9.08 -19.55 -22.15
CA SER A 259 8.03 -18.98 -23.02
C SER A 259 8.49 -17.79 -23.88
N LEU A 260 9.80 -17.60 -24.04
CA LEU A 260 10.38 -16.68 -25.01
C LEU A 260 11.39 -17.41 -25.91
N LEU A 261 10.89 -18.35 -26.70
CA LEU A 261 11.44 -18.76 -28.01
C LEU A 261 10.27 -19.04 -28.96
#